data_AF-Q8YW76-F1
#
_entry.id   AF-Q8YW76-F1
#
_cell.length_a   1.000
_cell.length_b   1.000
_cell.length_c   1.000
_cell.angle_alpha   90.00
_cell.angle_beta   90.00
_cell.angle_gamma   90.00
#
_symmetry.space_group_name_H-M   'P 1'
#
loop_
_entity.id
_entity.type
_entity.pdbx_description
1 polymer ?
#
loop_
_entity_poly.entity_id
_entity_poly.type
_entity_poly.pdbx_seq_one_letter_code
_entity_poly.pdbx_strand_id
1 'polypeptide(L)'
;MADLSNVWLEKCANSTFENFYYGVPILKRWGVHKVRLITSPTHLPRAKWMAQILLGAHGIWVEVEVVKETGVPGNRESWIKTGLDVTRSILWAGLSQIIQPQCPKVMQLSKVNMSTWQSRGFKCEYQGDLRM
;
A
#
# COMPACT_ATOMS: atom_id res chain seq x y z
N MET A 1 -15.15 13.94 -12.88
CA MET A 1 -14.60 13.86 -11.51
C MET A 1 -14.59 12.41 -11.09
N ALA A 2 -13.56 11.95 -10.36
CA ALA A 2 -13.51 10.57 -9.87
C ALA A 2 -14.61 10.35 -8.81
N ASP A 3 -15.30 9.22 -8.88
CA ASP A 3 -16.28 8.83 -7.87
C ASP A 3 -15.57 8.37 -6.60
N LEU A 4 -15.62 9.19 -5.55
CA LEU A 4 -14.95 8.94 -4.27
C LEU A 4 -15.59 7.79 -3.46
N SER A 5 -16.77 7.30 -3.86
CA SER A 5 -17.42 6.16 -3.22
C SER A 5 -16.74 4.83 -3.57
N ASN A 6 -16.02 4.79 -4.70
CA ASN A 6 -15.21 3.66 -5.16
C ASN A 6 -13.74 3.75 -4.70
N VAL A 7 -13.40 4.74 -3.88
CA VAL A 7 -12.05 4.91 -3.32
C VAL A 7 -12.07 4.54 -1.85
N TRP A 8 -11.16 3.66 -1.45
CA TRP A 8 -11.07 3.14 -0.09
C TRP A 8 -9.72 3.48 0.53
N LEU A 9 -9.73 3.77 1.82
CA LEU A 9 -8.55 4.05 2.63
C LEU A 9 -8.37 2.93 3.65
N GLU A 10 -7.15 2.40 3.72
CA GLU A 10 -6.65 1.49 4.75
C GLU A 10 -5.65 2.28 5.61
N LYS A 11 -5.83 2.31 6.94
CA LYS A 11 -5.07 3.21 7.84
C LYS A 11 -4.41 2.50 9.03
N CYS A 12 -4.17 1.20 8.91
CA CYS A 12 -3.48 0.38 9.88
C CYS A 12 -2.02 0.14 9.51
N ALA A 13 -1.67 0.14 8.22
CA ALA A 13 -0.30 -0.06 7.78
C ALA A 13 0.62 1.12 8.10
N ASN A 14 1.82 0.81 8.59
CA ASN A 14 2.94 1.73 8.81
C ASN A 14 4.22 1.28 8.09
N SER A 15 4.12 0.26 7.23
CA SER A 15 5.24 -0.28 6.46
C SER A 15 4.78 -0.90 5.14
N THR A 16 5.71 -1.07 4.19
CA THR A 16 5.43 -1.74 2.91
C THR A 16 4.89 -3.16 3.10
N PHE A 17 5.34 -3.88 4.13
CA PHE A 17 4.81 -5.20 4.47
C PHE A 17 3.36 -5.13 4.93
N GLU A 18 3.06 -4.20 5.83
CA GLU A 18 1.73 -4.09 6.40
C GLU A 18 0.68 -3.70 5.38
N ASN A 19 1.06 -2.96 4.33
CA ASN A 19 0.18 -2.67 3.18
C ASN A 19 -0.42 -3.96 2.60
N PHE A 20 0.39 -5.01 2.43
CA PHE A 20 -0.07 -6.29 1.89
C PHE A 20 -0.63 -7.21 2.97
N TYR A 21 -0.08 -7.16 4.19
CA TYR A 21 -0.57 -7.89 5.36
C TYR A 21 -2.06 -7.62 5.61
N TYR A 22 -2.46 -6.35 5.65
CA TYR A 22 -3.85 -5.94 5.79
C TYR A 22 -4.61 -5.94 4.45
N GLY A 23 -3.91 -5.72 3.33
CA GLY A 23 -4.49 -5.68 1.99
C GLY A 23 -5.07 -7.03 1.53
N VAL A 24 -4.37 -8.14 1.78
CA VAL A 24 -4.82 -9.50 1.39
C VAL A 24 -6.25 -9.79 1.85
N PRO A 25 -6.59 -9.72 3.15
CA PRO A 25 -7.95 -10.05 3.61
C PRO A 25 -9.01 -9.08 3.11
N ILE A 26 -8.66 -7.81 2.90
CA ILE A 26 -9.56 -6.82 2.30
C ILE A 26 -9.91 -7.22 0.86
N LEU A 27 -8.89 -7.45 0.03
CA LEU A 27 -9.04 -7.81 -1.38
C LEU A 27 -9.77 -9.15 -1.56
N LYS A 28 -9.47 -10.14 -0.71
CA LYS A 28 -10.17 -11.43 -0.71
C LYS A 28 -11.65 -11.28 -0.40
N ARG A 29 -12.01 -10.50 0.63
CA ARG A 29 -13.42 -10.22 0.94
C ARG A 29 -14.16 -9.55 -0.20
N TRP A 30 -13.46 -8.74 -0.99
CA TRP A 30 -14.00 -8.09 -2.17
C TRP A 30 -14.00 -8.97 -3.43
N GLY A 31 -13.50 -10.21 -3.35
CA GLY A 31 -13.43 -11.12 -4.51
C GLY A 31 -12.46 -10.65 -5.60
N VAL A 32 -11.43 -9.89 -5.23
CA VAL A 32 -10.45 -9.36 -6.19
C VAL A 32 -9.44 -10.44 -6.56
N HIS A 33 -9.26 -10.69 -7.86
CA HIS A 33 -8.28 -11.64 -8.41
C HIS A 33 -7.13 -10.98 -9.15
N LYS A 34 -7.19 -9.67 -9.36
CA LYS A 34 -6.16 -8.91 -10.05
C LYS A 34 -6.10 -7.50 -9.51
N VAL A 35 -4.90 -7.04 -9.21
CA VAL A 35 -4.64 -5.65 -8.81
C VAL A 35 -3.61 -5.02 -9.72
N ARG A 36 -3.70 -3.70 -9.84
CA ARG A 36 -2.62 -2.88 -10.35
C ARG A 36 -1.97 -2.12 -9.19
N LEU A 37 -0.73 -2.46 -8.89
CA LEU A 37 0.09 -1.82 -7.88
C LEU A 37 0.71 -0.55 -8.46
N ILE A 38 0.28 0.60 -7.96
CA ILE A 38 0.83 1.90 -8.34
C ILE A 38 1.88 2.31 -7.31
N THR A 39 3.12 2.58 -7.74
CA THR A 39 4.22 2.98 -6.83
C THR A 39 5.28 3.84 -7.54
N SER A 40 6.11 4.54 -6.75
CA SER A 40 7.27 5.28 -7.28
C SER A 40 8.43 4.34 -7.68
N PRO A 41 9.37 4.78 -8.54
CA PRO A 41 10.52 3.98 -8.97
C PRO A 41 11.42 3.57 -7.80
N THR A 42 11.61 4.45 -6.82
CA THR A 42 12.47 4.19 -5.65
C THR A 42 11.91 3.12 -4.72
N HIS A 43 10.58 3.00 -4.63
CA HIS A 43 9.91 1.99 -3.83
C HIS A 43 9.61 0.70 -4.60
N LEU A 44 9.87 0.70 -5.91
CA LEU A 44 9.43 -0.35 -6.83
C LEU A 44 9.95 -1.75 -6.49
N PRO A 45 11.26 -1.99 -6.25
CA PRO A 45 11.75 -3.36 -6.13
C PRO A 45 11.10 -4.10 -4.95
N ARG A 46 11.10 -3.46 -3.77
CA ARG A 46 10.51 -4.01 -2.54
C ARG A 46 9.01 -4.16 -2.65
N ALA A 47 8.30 -3.10 -3.06
CA ALA A 47 6.84 -3.16 -3.18
C ALA A 47 6.39 -4.24 -4.18
N LYS A 48 7.06 -4.35 -5.33
CA LYS A 48 6.77 -5.36 -6.35
C LYS A 48 6.93 -6.77 -5.80
N TRP A 49 8.09 -7.09 -5.24
CA TRP A 49 8.36 -8.45 -4.77
C TRP A 49 7.41 -8.87 -3.65
N MET A 50 7.19 -7.99 -2.67
CA MET A 50 6.29 -8.28 -1.57
C MET A 50 4.84 -8.46 -2.05
N ALA A 51 4.38 -7.62 -2.98
CA ALA A 51 3.06 -7.76 -3.59
C ALA A 51 2.93 -9.11 -4.30
N GLN A 52 3.88 -9.47 -5.16
CA GLN A 52 3.84 -10.71 -5.93
C GLN A 52 3.84 -11.94 -5.01
N ILE A 53 4.63 -11.93 -3.94
CA ILE A 53 4.66 -13.03 -2.97
C ILE A 53 3.35 -13.10 -2.19
N LEU A 54 2.93 -12.00 -1.56
CA LEU A 54 1.83 -11.99 -0.60
C LEU A 54 0.45 -12.04 -1.26
N LEU A 55 0.25 -11.29 -2.35
CA LEU A 55 -1.01 -11.32 -3.09
C LEU A 55 -1.08 -12.57 -3.99
N GLY A 56 0.04 -12.92 -4.63
CA GLY A 56 0.12 -14.10 -5.51
C GLY A 56 -0.13 -15.40 -4.76
N ALA A 57 0.36 -15.55 -3.52
CA ALA A 57 0.06 -16.71 -2.67
C ALA A 57 -1.45 -16.86 -2.34
N HIS A 58 -2.25 -15.80 -2.53
CA HIS A 58 -3.70 -15.83 -2.35
C HIS A 58 -4.47 -15.80 -3.68
N GLY A 59 -3.80 -16.12 -4.80
CA GLY A 59 -4.42 -16.19 -6.12
C GLY A 59 -4.77 -14.83 -6.72
N ILE A 60 -4.10 -13.75 -6.28
CA ILE A 60 -4.31 -12.39 -6.78
C ILE A 60 -3.14 -12.01 -7.68
N TRP A 61 -3.41 -11.78 -8.95
CA TRP A 61 -2.42 -11.32 -9.92
C TRP A 61 -2.02 -9.87 -9.66
N VAL A 62 -0.72 -9.56 -9.79
CA VAL A 62 -0.18 -8.22 -9.58
C VAL A 62 0.41 -7.69 -10.88
N GLU A 63 -0.22 -6.65 -11.43
CA GLU A 63 0.40 -5.77 -12.42
C GLU A 63 1.03 -4.58 -11.71
N VAL A 64 2.14 -4.05 -12.22
CA VAL A 64 2.80 -2.90 -11.61
C VAL A 64 2.78 -1.72 -12.58
N GLU A 65 2.34 -0.57 -12.07
CA GLU A 65 2.36 0.70 -12.77
C GLU A 65 3.27 1.66 -12.01
N VAL A 66 4.33 2.10 -12.68
CA VAL A 66 5.33 2.99 -12.10
C VAL A 66 4.94 4.42 -12.43
N VAL A 67 4.67 5.21 -11.39
CA VAL A 67 4.38 6.64 -11.54
C VAL A 67 5.64 7.45 -11.32
N LYS A 68 5.83 8.51 -12.10
CA LYS A 68 7.02 9.37 -11.99
C LYS A 68 7.07 10.00 -10.59
N GLU A 69 8.17 9.77 -9.89
CA GLU A 69 8.46 10.46 -8.63
C GLU A 69 8.90 11.89 -8.92
N THR A 70 8.40 12.84 -8.14
CA THR A 70 8.76 14.25 -8.22
C THR A 70 9.44 14.69 -6.92
N GLY A 71 10.41 15.59 -7.02
CA GLY A 71 11.25 15.99 -5.88
C GLY A 71 12.30 14.96 -5.48
N VAL A 72 12.79 15.07 -4.25
CA VAL A 72 13.74 14.15 -3.62
C VAL A 72 12.96 13.00 -2.99
N PRO A 73 13.30 11.74 -3.31
CA PRO A 73 12.65 10.57 -2.71
C PRO A 73 12.70 10.61 -1.18
N GLY A 74 11.55 10.37 -0.54
CA GLY A 74 11.44 10.36 0.93
C GLY A 74 12.24 9.24 1.60
N ASN A 75 12.61 8.20 0.85
CA ASN A 75 13.48 7.14 1.31
C ASN A 75 14.29 6.55 0.15
N ARG A 76 15.51 6.05 0.45
CA ARG A 76 16.30 5.26 -0.49
C ARG A 76 16.19 3.78 -0.14
N GLU A 77 16.03 2.95 -1.15
CA GLU A 77 15.93 1.51 -0.96
C GLU A 77 17.25 0.94 -0.42
N SER A 78 17.14 0.10 0.60
CA SER A 78 18.29 -0.56 1.24
C SER A 78 18.17 -2.05 1.02
N TRP A 79 19.10 -2.64 0.27
CA TRP A 79 19.10 -4.05 -0.10
C TRP A 79 19.00 -5.01 1.09
N ILE A 80 19.62 -4.67 2.23
CA ILE A 80 19.54 -5.47 3.45
C ILE A 80 18.09 -5.47 3.98
N LYS A 81 17.45 -4.30 4.06
CA LYS A 81 16.05 -4.20 4.47
C LYS A 81 15.13 -4.91 3.49
N THR A 82 15.39 -4.76 2.17
CA THR A 82 14.65 -5.46 1.12
C THR A 82 14.72 -6.97 1.32
N GLY A 83 15.91 -7.52 1.57
CA GLY A 83 16.11 -8.95 1.80
C GLY A 83 15.30 -9.46 3.01
N LEU A 84 15.40 -8.75 4.15
CA LEU A 84 14.63 -9.09 5.35
C LEU A 84 13.11 -9.05 5.11
N ASP A 85 12.63 -8.04 4.38
CA ASP A 85 11.22 -7.89 4.04
C ASP A 85 10.73 -9.01 3.10
N VAL A 86 11.55 -9.41 2.12
CA VAL A 86 11.23 -10.54 1.23
C VAL A 86 11.17 -11.85 2.00
N THR A 87 12.16 -12.15 2.85
CA THR A 87 12.14 -13.36 3.70
C THR A 87 10.90 -13.38 4.59
N ARG A 88 10.60 -12.26 5.26
CA ARG A 88 9.37 -12.10 6.06
C ARG A 88 8.10 -12.35 5.23
N SER A 89 8.09 -11.88 3.98
CA SER A 89 6.95 -12.06 3.06
C SER A 89 6.75 -13.51 2.65
N ILE A 90 7.82 -14.26 2.39
CA ILE A 90 7.75 -15.69 2.06
C ILE A 90 7.20 -16.49 3.24
N LEU A 91 7.72 -16.25 4.46
CA LEU A 91 7.22 -16.91 5.66
C LEU A 91 5.74 -16.59 5.89
N TRP A 92 5.37 -15.32 5.74
CA TRP A 92 3.99 -14.88 5.93
C TRP A 92 3.05 -15.40 4.83
N ALA A 93 3.49 -15.58 3.60
CA ALA A 93 2.69 -16.14 2.52
C ALA A 93 2.13 -17.53 2.85
N GLY A 94 2.92 -18.34 3.58
CA GLY A 94 2.47 -19.64 4.11
C GLY A 94 1.51 -19.49 5.29
N LEU A 95 1.91 -18.74 6.31
CA LEU A 95 1.10 -18.57 7.54
C LEU A 95 -0.25 -17.89 7.28
N SER A 96 -0.29 -16.95 6.34
CA SER A 96 -1.47 -16.15 6.02
C SER A 96 -2.61 -16.92 5.35
N GLN A 97 -2.36 -18.14 4.88
CA GLN A 97 -3.43 -19.03 4.40
C GLN A 97 -4.44 -19.33 5.52
N ILE A 98 -3.96 -19.37 6.76
CA ILE A 98 -4.76 -19.71 7.95
C ILE A 98 -5.02 -18.45 8.79
N ILE A 99 -4.02 -17.57 8.93
CA ILE A 99 -4.11 -16.38 9.77
C ILE A 99 -4.40 -15.15 8.92
N GLN A 100 -5.57 -14.55 9.11
CA GLN A 100 -6.00 -13.37 8.35
C GLN A 100 -6.19 -12.14 9.25
N PRO A 101 -5.19 -11.24 9.32
CA PRO A 101 -5.24 -10.06 10.18
C PRO A 101 -6.30 -9.08 9.68
N GLN A 102 -6.97 -8.40 10.61
CA GLN A 102 -8.01 -7.44 10.26
C GLN A 102 -7.52 -6.02 10.48
N CYS A 103 -7.80 -5.12 9.54
CA CYS A 103 -7.67 -3.68 9.77
C CYS A 103 -9.05 -3.09 10.11
N PRO A 104 -9.28 -2.62 11.35
CA PRO A 104 -10.54 -1.98 11.72
C PRO A 104 -10.71 -0.58 11.11
N LYS A 105 -9.64 0.02 10.57
CA LYS A 105 -9.62 1.39 10.04
C LYS A 105 -9.68 1.40 8.50
N VAL A 106 -10.63 0.66 7.94
CA VAL A 106 -10.94 0.68 6.49
C VAL A 106 -12.20 1.53 6.27
N MET A 107 -12.10 2.57 5.44
CA MET A 107 -13.21 3.47 5.17
C MET A 107 -13.23 3.99 3.73
N GLN A 108 -14.41 4.27 3.20
CA GLN A 108 -14.55 4.97 1.91
C GLN A 108 -14.04 6.40 2.04
N LEU A 109 -13.37 6.88 1.00
CA LEU A 109 -12.90 8.26 0.93
C LEU A 109 -14.06 9.26 0.96
N SER A 110 -15.21 8.92 0.39
CA SER A 110 -16.44 9.72 0.47
C SER A 110 -16.92 9.98 1.90
N LYS A 111 -16.55 9.13 2.87
CA LYS A 111 -16.87 9.30 4.30
C LYS A 111 -15.87 10.18 5.05
N VAL A 112 -14.78 10.59 4.41
CA VAL A 112 -13.82 11.52 4.98
C VAL A 112 -14.38 12.94 4.89
N ASN A 113 -14.55 13.58 6.05
CA ASN A 113 -15.02 14.97 6.11
C ASN A 113 -13.89 15.93 5.72
N MET A 114 -13.76 16.18 4.41
CA MET A 114 -12.72 17.05 3.86
C MET A 114 -12.86 18.50 4.31
N SER A 115 -14.09 19.01 4.53
CA SER A 115 -14.28 20.39 5.01
C SER A 115 -13.74 20.58 6.43
N THR A 116 -13.89 19.58 7.29
CA THR A 116 -13.28 19.59 8.63
C THR A 116 -11.76 19.60 8.53
N TRP A 117 -11.17 18.74 7.68
CA TRP A 117 -9.72 18.72 7.47
C TRP A 117 -9.17 20.04 6.93
N GLN A 118 -9.88 20.66 5.98
CA GLN A 118 -9.51 21.97 5.44
C GLN A 118 -9.60 23.07 6.50
N SER A 119 -10.69 23.10 7.29
CA SER A 119 -10.89 24.11 8.33
C SER A 119 -9.87 24.03 9.47
N ARG A 120 -9.42 22.83 9.83
CA ARG A 120 -8.39 22.61 10.85
C ARG A 120 -6.99 22.94 10.35
N GLY A 121 -6.83 23.10 9.05
CA GLY A 121 -5.53 23.10 8.39
C GLY A 121 -4.89 21.71 8.43
N PHE A 122 -3.99 21.48 7.48
CA PHE A 122 -3.11 20.33 7.48
C PHE A 122 -1.72 20.80 7.11
N LYS A 123 -0.71 20.23 7.76
CA LYS A 123 0.68 20.40 7.34
C LYS A 123 1.01 19.22 6.45
N CYS A 124 1.25 19.49 5.16
CA CYS A 124 1.82 18.47 4.29
C CYS A 124 3.14 18.00 4.88
N GLU A 125 3.43 16.71 4.74
CA GLU A 125 4.76 16.20 5.04
C GLU A 125 5.80 16.94 4.19
N TYR A 126 7.02 17.09 4.71
CA TYR A 126 8.09 17.75 3.97
C TYR A 126 8.30 17.05 2.63
N GLN A 127 8.14 17.81 1.55
CA GLN A 127 8.36 17.35 0.19
C GLN A 127 9.72 17.89 -0.27
N GLY A 128 10.73 17.02 -0.36
CA GLY A 128 12.08 17.44 -0.73
C GLY A 128 12.12 17.97 -2.17
N ASP A 129 12.70 19.14 -2.38
CA ASP A 129 12.93 19.77 -3.70
C ASP A 129 11.69 19.88 -4.61
N LEU A 130 10.49 19.90 -4.02
CA LEU A 130 9.29 20.33 -4.71
C LEU A 130 9.14 21.84 -4.48
N ARG A 131 9.51 22.64 -5.48
CA ARG A 131 9.17 24.08 -5.48
C ARG A 131 7.64 24.18 -5.47
N MET A 132 7.09 24.74 -4.40
CA MET A 132 5.67 25.13 -4.33
C MET A 132 5.38 26.24 -5.33
#